data_AF-V9FAY4-F1
#
_entry.id   AF-V9FAY4-F1
#
_cell.length_a   1.000
_cell.length_b   1.000
_cell.length_c   1.000
_cell.angle_alpha   90.00
_cell.angle_beta   90.00
_cell.angle_gamma   90.00
#
_symmetry.space_group_name_H-M   'P 1'
#
loop_
_entity.id
_entity.type
_entity.pdbx_description
1 polymer ?
#
loop_
_entity_poly.entity_id
_entity_poly.type
_entity_poly.pdbx_seq_one_letter_code
_entity_poly.pdbx_strand_id
1 'polypeptide(L)'
;MFLCAVTRPRGDWDSKIGLWPIVETYVTQRASCNRAAGVEELRSVAISREVSRQLLLKKVIPAIKAKWPQEKKAVLIKLQQDNARTHVDENDPIVLASRTRLGTTEDLIAEVTQAFEAMTTDTPNKTFLTLQMVMTQIMNHGGRNDFRLGHMHKDKLTNAGTLPISLPCDSQTLVSAHFGMDRLSALDTPSPPAQPLLVPPLHDEMPPPSPSELDPFLFL
;
A
#
# COMPACT_ATOMS: atom_id res chain seq x y z
N MET A 1 5.35 13.71 -8.11
CA MET A 1 5.38 12.45 -7.32
C MET A 1 6.68 11.71 -7.61
N PHE A 2 7.20 10.97 -6.64
CA PHE A 2 8.46 10.23 -6.78
C PHE A 2 8.24 8.77 -6.41
N LEU A 3 8.94 7.86 -7.09
CA LEU A 3 9.19 6.52 -6.57
C LEU A 3 10.52 6.55 -5.82
N CYS A 4 10.46 6.37 -4.51
CA CYS A 4 11.64 6.27 -3.65
C CYS A 4 11.83 4.81 -3.23
N ALA A 5 13.01 4.25 -3.52
CA ALA A 5 13.39 2.94 -3.03
C ALA A 5 14.53 3.09 -2.02
N VAL A 6 14.26 2.63 -0.81
CA VAL A 6 15.23 2.55 0.28
C VAL A 6 15.26 1.12 0.80
N THR A 7 16.42 0.72 1.29
CA THR A 7 16.60 -0.53 2.01
C THR A 7 16.86 -0.22 3.47
N ARG A 8 16.92 -1.26 4.27
CA ARG A 8 17.45 -1.11 5.60
C ARG A 8 18.99 -0.95 5.52
N PRO A 9 19.60 0.03 6.22
CA PRO A 9 21.05 0.11 6.33
C PRO A 9 21.63 -1.19 6.89
N ARG A 10 22.73 -1.66 6.30
CA ARG A 10 23.41 -2.90 6.70
C ARG A 10 24.92 -2.70 6.52
N GLY A 11 25.68 -2.73 7.61
CA GLY A 11 27.12 -2.44 7.57
C GLY A 11 27.36 -1.07 6.94
N ASP A 12 28.26 -1.02 5.96
CA ASP A 12 28.68 0.22 5.29
C ASP A 12 27.70 0.72 4.22
N TRP A 13 26.52 0.09 4.09
CA TRP A 13 25.57 0.42 3.04
C TRP A 13 24.63 1.56 3.46
N ASP A 14 24.56 2.59 2.62
CA ASP A 14 23.88 3.86 2.90
C ASP A 14 22.35 3.82 2.85
N SER A 15 21.75 2.63 2.65
CA SER A 15 20.31 2.36 2.52
C SER A 15 19.57 2.97 1.33
N LYS A 16 20.24 3.72 0.46
CA LYS A 16 19.59 4.44 -0.64
C LYS A 16 19.70 3.62 -1.92
N ILE A 17 18.57 3.13 -2.44
CA ILE A 17 18.56 2.43 -3.74
C ILE A 17 18.43 3.45 -4.86
N GLY A 18 17.41 4.29 -4.81
CA GLY A 18 17.21 5.35 -5.79
C GLY A 18 15.95 6.15 -5.57
N LEU A 19 15.92 7.31 -6.22
CA LEU A 19 14.79 8.23 -6.26
C LEU A 19 14.50 8.52 -7.73
N TRP A 20 13.27 8.27 -8.17
CA TRP A 20 12.85 8.50 -9.54
C TRP A 20 11.65 9.43 -9.58
N PRO A 21 11.80 10.68 -10.10
CA PRO A 21 10.66 11.53 -10.34
C PRO A 21 9.75 10.91 -11.40
N ILE A 22 8.44 10.95 -11.16
CA ILE A 22 7.42 10.45 -12.06
C ILE A 22 6.89 11.64 -12.86
N VAL A 23 7.61 11.96 -13.93
CA VAL A 23 7.37 13.10 -14.81
C VAL A 23 7.54 12.70 -16.28
N GLU A 24 6.92 13.47 -17.17
CA GLU A 24 7.16 13.41 -18.61
C GLU A 24 7.44 14.81 -19.15
N THR A 25 8.31 14.87 -20.16
CA THR A 25 8.53 16.09 -20.93
C THR A 25 7.37 16.29 -21.88
N TYR A 26 6.81 17.50 -21.91
CA TYR A 26 5.77 17.89 -22.85
C TYR A 26 6.04 19.27 -23.42
N VAL A 27 5.54 19.54 -24.62
CA VAL A 27 5.65 20.86 -25.25
C VAL A 27 4.40 21.66 -24.93
N THR A 28 4.57 22.87 -24.40
CA THR A 28 3.48 23.80 -24.10
C THR A 28 2.72 24.18 -25.37
N GLN A 29 1.41 23.97 -25.38
CA GLN A 29 0.59 24.21 -26.58
C GLN A 29 -0.02 25.61 -26.65
N ARG A 30 -0.14 26.31 -25.52
CA ARG A 30 -0.77 27.63 -25.44
C ARG A 30 0.18 28.62 -24.78
N ALA A 31 0.30 29.79 -25.40
CA ALA A 31 0.94 30.92 -24.77
C ALA A 31 0.04 31.45 -23.64
N SER A 32 0.65 31.85 -22.53
CA SER A 32 -0.01 32.54 -21.42
C SER A 32 0.82 33.77 -21.03
N CYS A 33 0.28 34.64 -20.19
CA CYS A 33 1.02 35.80 -19.66
C CYS A 33 2.34 35.41 -18.97
N ASN A 34 2.46 34.16 -18.53
CA ASN A 34 3.63 33.65 -17.83
C ASN A 34 4.46 32.64 -18.66
N ARG A 35 4.13 32.40 -19.95
CA ARG A 35 4.74 31.30 -20.74
C ARG A 35 4.54 31.43 -22.24
N ALA A 36 5.62 31.28 -23.03
CA ALA A 36 5.53 31.15 -24.48
C ALA A 36 5.07 29.73 -24.89
N ALA A 37 4.33 29.62 -26.00
CA ALA A 37 4.03 28.31 -26.59
C ALA A 37 5.30 27.72 -27.24
N GLY A 38 5.42 26.38 -27.22
CA GLY A 38 6.55 25.67 -27.82
C GLY A 38 7.71 25.37 -26.87
N VAL A 39 7.62 25.75 -25.59
CA VAL A 39 8.63 25.45 -24.57
C VAL A 39 8.43 24.02 -24.05
N GLU A 40 9.52 23.23 -23.98
CA GLU A 40 9.54 21.93 -23.30
C GLU A 40 9.50 22.12 -21.78
N GLU A 41 8.59 21.42 -21.11
CA GLU A 41 8.44 21.46 -19.66
C GLU A 41 8.21 20.07 -19.10
N LEU A 42 8.56 19.87 -17.83
CA LEU A 42 8.19 18.66 -17.11
C LEU A 42 6.82 18.79 -16.46
N ARG A 43 5.95 17.80 -16.70
CA ARG A 43 4.69 17.62 -15.98
C ARG A 43 4.68 16.32 -15.20
N SER A 44 3.96 16.32 -14.07
CA SER A 44 3.74 15.12 -13.27
C SER A 44 2.85 14.12 -14.00
N VAL A 45 3.20 12.84 -13.91
CA VAL A 45 2.39 11.73 -14.46
C VAL A 45 1.70 10.98 -13.33
N ALA A 46 0.41 10.70 -13.51
CA ALA A 46 -0.35 9.88 -12.57
C ALA A 46 0.17 8.43 -12.58
N ILE A 47 0.34 7.82 -11.40
CA ILE A 47 0.81 6.43 -11.30
C ILE A 47 -0.32 5.46 -11.58
N SER A 48 -0.26 4.85 -12.76
CA SER A 48 -1.06 3.67 -13.07
C SER A 48 -0.31 2.40 -12.65
N ARG A 49 -1.04 1.28 -12.59
CA ARG A 49 -0.46 -0.04 -12.36
C ARG A 49 0.65 -0.37 -13.37
N GLU A 50 0.48 0.05 -14.63
CA GLU A 50 1.47 -0.18 -15.68
C GLU A 50 2.71 0.69 -15.49
N VAL A 51 2.55 1.98 -15.18
CA VAL A 51 3.67 2.88 -14.89
C VAL A 51 4.47 2.34 -13.69
N SER A 52 3.79 1.93 -12.62
CA SER A 52 4.43 1.32 -11.45
C SER A 52 5.22 0.05 -11.80
N ARG A 53 4.61 -0.86 -12.57
CA ARG A 53 5.26 -2.09 -13.07
C ARG A 53 6.53 -1.78 -13.87
N GLN A 54 6.46 -0.82 -14.79
CA GLN A 54 7.60 -0.42 -15.61
C GLN A 54 8.72 0.18 -14.78
N LEU A 55 8.40 1.02 -13.79
CA LEU A 55 9.39 1.57 -12.86
C LEU A 55 10.09 0.46 -12.08
N LEU A 56 9.35 -0.54 -11.58
CA LEU A 56 9.95 -1.68 -10.87
C LEU A 56 10.91 -2.47 -11.78
N LEU A 57 10.47 -2.83 -12.98
CA LEU A 57 11.24 -3.66 -13.91
C LEU A 57 12.46 -2.94 -14.48
N LYS A 58 12.30 -1.66 -14.87
CA LYS A 58 13.33 -0.91 -15.61
C LYS A 58 14.23 -0.06 -14.73
N LYS A 59 13.80 0.30 -13.52
CA LYS A 59 14.56 1.20 -12.63
C LYS A 59 14.92 0.52 -11.33
N VAL A 60 13.93 0.07 -10.56
CA VAL A 60 14.16 -0.41 -9.18
C VAL A 60 14.94 -1.71 -9.15
N ILE A 61 14.48 -2.76 -9.84
CA ILE A 61 15.13 -4.08 -9.81
C ILE A 61 16.58 -4.01 -10.34
N PRO A 62 16.86 -3.31 -11.47
CA PRO A 62 18.24 -3.09 -11.90
C PRO A 62 19.09 -2.36 -10.86
N ALA A 63 18.58 -1.29 -10.24
CA ALA A 63 19.31 -0.55 -9.21
C ALA A 63 19.60 -1.40 -7.97
N ILE A 64 18.64 -2.25 -7.56
CA ILE A 64 18.87 -3.25 -6.50
C ILE A 64 19.99 -4.18 -6.91
N LYS A 65 19.93 -4.80 -8.10
CA LYS A 65 20.98 -5.73 -8.56
C LYS A 65 22.37 -5.09 -8.61
N ALA A 66 22.45 -3.80 -8.98
CA ALA A 66 23.70 -3.07 -9.06
C ALA A 66 24.28 -2.75 -7.67
N LYS A 67 23.43 -2.36 -6.70
CA LYS A 67 23.88 -1.95 -5.37
C LYS A 67 23.92 -3.09 -4.35
N TRP A 68 23.23 -4.21 -4.60
CA TRP A 68 23.14 -5.32 -3.65
C TRP A 68 24.48 -6.05 -3.54
N PRO A 69 24.97 -6.32 -2.31
CA PRO A 69 26.21 -7.06 -2.12
C PRO A 69 26.15 -8.43 -2.81
N GLN A 70 27.10 -8.72 -3.69
CA GLN A 70 27.12 -9.98 -4.46
C GLN A 70 27.26 -11.20 -3.54
N GLU A 71 27.93 -11.06 -2.40
CA GLU A 71 28.04 -12.06 -1.34
C GLU A 71 26.68 -12.50 -0.77
N LYS A 72 25.67 -11.62 -0.84
CA LYS A 72 24.32 -11.85 -0.32
C LYS A 72 23.30 -12.09 -1.43
N LYS A 73 23.73 -12.46 -2.64
CA LYS A 73 22.86 -12.68 -3.80
C LYS A 73 21.85 -13.82 -3.60
N ALA A 74 22.19 -14.81 -2.76
CA ALA A 74 21.29 -15.92 -2.41
C ALA A 74 20.19 -15.53 -1.40
N VAL A 75 20.29 -14.35 -0.77
CA VAL A 75 19.29 -13.89 0.20
C VAL A 75 18.06 -13.38 -0.53
N LEU A 76 16.89 -13.93 -0.18
CA LEU A 76 15.61 -13.46 -0.71
C LEU A 76 15.39 -11.98 -0.37
N ILE A 77 15.18 -11.16 -1.40
CA ILE A 77 14.83 -9.74 -1.26
C ILE A 77 13.30 -9.62 -1.29
N LYS A 78 12.72 -9.14 -0.19
CA LYS A 78 11.29 -8.81 -0.11
C LYS A 78 11.11 -7.33 -0.46
N LEU A 79 10.26 -7.05 -1.46
CA LEU A 79 9.85 -5.70 -1.80
C LEU A 79 8.55 -5.39 -1.07
N GLN A 80 8.57 -4.38 -0.22
CA GLN A 80 7.39 -3.85 0.43
C GLN A 80 7.02 -2.53 -0.25
N GLN A 81 5.80 -2.45 -0.75
CA GLN A 81 5.21 -1.21 -1.24
C GLN A 81 4.12 -0.78 -0.26
N ASP A 82 3.91 0.52 -0.13
CA ASP A 82 2.69 1.05 0.45
C ASP A 82 1.60 1.08 -0.62
N ASN A 83 0.34 0.95 -0.19
CA ASN A 83 -0.83 1.14 -1.05
C ASN A 83 -1.49 2.50 -0.78
N ALA A 84 -0.74 3.46 -0.27
CA ALA A 84 -1.27 4.75 0.16
C ALA A 84 -1.55 5.63 -1.07
N ARG A 85 -2.81 6.04 -1.25
CA ARG A 85 -3.10 7.23 -2.05
C ARG A 85 -2.65 8.45 -1.24
N THR A 86 -2.07 9.44 -1.90
CA THR A 86 -1.80 10.74 -1.28
C THR A 86 -3.14 11.38 -0.91
N HIS A 87 -3.46 11.40 0.39
CA HIS A 87 -4.71 11.96 0.93
C HIS A 87 -4.62 13.47 1.20
N VAL A 88 -3.58 14.14 0.68
CA VAL A 88 -3.36 15.57 0.86
C VAL A 88 -3.78 16.28 -0.43
N ASP A 89 -4.72 17.22 -0.31
CA ASP A 89 -5.16 18.06 -1.42
C ASP A 89 -4.01 18.97 -1.89
N GLU A 90 -3.85 19.12 -3.20
CA GLU A 90 -2.78 19.95 -3.78
C GLU A 90 -2.91 21.45 -3.41
N ASN A 91 -4.11 21.87 -3.03
CA ASN A 91 -4.42 23.22 -2.56
C ASN A 91 -4.55 23.31 -1.03
N ASP A 92 -4.10 22.30 -0.28
CA ASP A 92 -4.08 22.37 1.17
C ASP A 92 -3.28 23.62 1.62
N PRO A 93 -3.86 24.51 2.43
CA PRO A 93 -3.23 25.79 2.77
C PRO A 93 -1.93 25.63 3.56
N ILE A 94 -1.75 24.53 4.30
CA ILE A 94 -0.50 24.23 5.01
C ILE A 94 0.57 23.77 4.01
N VAL A 95 0.19 22.94 3.02
CA VAL A 95 1.08 22.55 1.92
C VAL A 95 1.50 23.75 1.10
N LEU A 96 0.56 24.63 0.76
CA LEU A 96 0.84 25.88 0.03
C LEU A 96 1.75 26.83 0.81
N ALA A 97 1.60 26.92 2.14
CA ALA A 97 2.45 27.75 2.99
C ALA A 97 3.88 27.18 3.17
N SER A 98 4.03 25.86 3.11
CA SER A 98 5.33 25.16 3.15
C SER A 98 6.10 25.18 1.82
N ARG A 99 5.47 25.69 0.76
CA ARG A 99 6.03 25.76 -0.58
C ARG A 99 7.15 26.80 -0.60
N THR A 100 8.38 26.38 -0.34
CA THR A 100 9.58 27.21 -0.40
C THR A 100 9.85 27.63 -1.85
N ARG A 101 9.16 28.65 -2.38
CA ARG A 101 9.44 29.28 -3.70
C ARG A 101 9.86 28.31 -4.83
N LEU A 102 9.25 27.14 -4.94
CA LEU A 102 9.52 26.25 -6.07
C LEU A 102 8.74 26.77 -7.28
N GLY A 103 9.44 27.45 -8.18
CA GLY A 103 8.85 28.09 -9.35
C GLY A 103 8.45 27.07 -10.43
N THR A 104 9.07 25.89 -10.42
CA THR A 104 8.91 24.87 -11.47
C THR A 104 8.95 23.42 -10.94
N THR A 105 8.57 22.45 -11.78
CA THR A 105 8.67 21.01 -11.47
C THR A 105 10.14 20.61 -11.28
N GLU A 106 11.04 21.23 -12.02
CA GLU A 106 12.48 21.03 -12.02
C GLU A 106 13.08 21.42 -10.68
N ASP A 107 12.68 22.57 -10.12
CA ASP A 107 13.12 23.02 -8.80
C ASP A 107 12.72 22.00 -7.71
N LEU A 108 11.49 21.49 -7.78
CA LEU A 108 11.00 20.46 -6.85
C LEU A 108 11.82 19.17 -6.96
N ILE A 109 12.16 18.74 -8.18
CA ILE A 109 13.01 17.57 -8.40
C ILE A 109 14.38 17.80 -7.77
N ALA A 110 14.98 18.98 -7.96
CA ALA A 110 16.29 19.30 -7.41
C ALA A 110 16.27 19.27 -5.87
N GLU A 111 15.30 19.91 -5.22
CA GLU A 111 15.20 19.91 -3.76
C GLU A 111 14.98 18.52 -3.17
N VAL A 112 14.05 17.73 -3.72
CA VAL A 112 13.78 16.38 -3.20
C VAL A 112 14.99 15.47 -3.43
N THR A 113 15.71 15.64 -4.55
CA THR A 113 16.96 14.91 -4.81
C THR A 113 18.02 15.29 -3.78
N GLN A 114 18.22 16.59 -3.51
CA GLN A 114 19.16 17.05 -2.50
C GLN A 114 18.82 16.52 -1.10
N ALA A 115 17.54 16.54 -0.71
CA ALA A 115 17.08 16.01 0.56
C ALA A 115 17.32 14.49 0.67
N PHE A 116 17.07 13.74 -0.41
CA PHE A 116 17.33 12.31 -0.48
C PHE A 116 18.83 11.99 -0.38
N GLU A 117 19.69 12.78 -1.03
CA GLU A 117 21.14 12.64 -0.95
C GLU A 117 21.68 12.98 0.45
N ALA A 118 21.15 14.03 1.08
CA ALA A 118 21.52 14.45 2.42
C ALA A 118 21.03 13.50 3.52
N MET A 119 20.02 12.66 3.25
CA MET A 119 19.53 11.68 4.20
C MET A 119 20.63 10.68 4.59
N THR A 120 20.89 10.58 5.89
CA THR A 120 21.83 9.63 6.49
C THR A 120 21.17 8.26 6.70
N THR A 121 21.97 7.24 6.99
CA THR A 121 21.48 5.89 7.33
C THR A 121 20.65 5.84 8.61
N ASP A 122 20.78 6.86 9.47
CA ASP A 122 20.15 6.87 10.78
C ASP A 122 18.62 7.00 10.68
N THR A 123 18.14 7.87 9.79
CA THR A 123 16.70 8.06 9.51
C THR A 123 16.02 6.76 9.06
N PRO A 124 16.43 6.08 7.97
CA PRO A 124 15.81 4.83 7.55
C PRO A 124 15.96 3.73 8.61
N ASN A 125 17.10 3.62 9.33
CA ASN A 125 17.22 2.61 10.40
C ASN A 125 16.16 2.82 11.50
N LYS A 126 15.98 4.07 11.95
CA LYS A 126 14.95 4.44 12.93
C LYS A 126 13.54 4.18 12.40
N THR A 127 13.28 4.50 11.13
CA THR A 127 11.99 4.24 10.47
C THR A 127 11.69 2.74 10.39
N PHE A 128 12.66 1.90 10.04
CA PHE A 128 12.50 0.44 10.02
C PHE A 128 12.13 -0.12 11.40
N LEU A 129 12.79 0.33 12.48
CA LEU A 129 12.45 -0.10 13.83
C LEU A 129 11.05 0.37 14.23
N THR A 130 10.69 1.60 13.86
CA THR A 130 9.33 2.13 14.10
C THR A 130 8.28 1.30 13.38
N LEU A 131 8.54 0.91 12.13
CA LEU A 131 7.65 0.04 11.36
C LEU A 131 7.47 -1.31 12.07
N GLN A 132 8.53 -1.91 12.61
CA GLN A 132 8.44 -3.15 13.39
C GLN A 132 7.60 -2.96 14.66
N MET A 133 7.79 -1.85 15.39
CA MET A 133 6.95 -1.52 16.55
C MET A 133 5.47 -1.41 16.16
N VAL A 134 5.17 -0.72 15.06
CA VAL A 134 3.80 -0.56 14.54
C VAL A 134 3.21 -1.93 14.16
N MET A 135 3.95 -2.77 13.45
CA MET A 135 3.49 -4.13 13.09
C MET A 135 3.18 -4.97 14.33
N THR A 136 4.03 -4.92 15.37
CA THR A 136 3.76 -5.60 16.65
C THR A 136 2.50 -5.08 17.32
N GLN A 137 2.27 -3.76 17.31
CA GLN A 137 1.05 -3.19 17.88
C GLN A 137 -0.20 -3.60 17.10
N ILE A 138 -0.15 -3.61 15.77
CA ILE A 138 -1.25 -4.09 14.92
C ILE A 138 -1.60 -5.54 15.27
N MET A 139 -0.60 -6.42 15.42
CA MET A 139 -0.82 -7.81 15.81
C MET A 139 -1.45 -7.93 17.21
N ASN A 140 -0.96 -7.16 18.18
CA ASN A 140 -1.49 -7.15 19.55
C ASN A 140 -2.93 -6.61 19.65
N HIS A 141 -3.33 -5.76 18.70
CA HIS A 141 -4.66 -5.12 18.69
C HIS A 141 -5.59 -5.70 17.61
N GLY A 142 -5.30 -6.90 17.12
CA GLY A 142 -6.18 -7.60 16.17
C GLY A 142 -6.41 -6.85 14.86
N GLY A 143 -5.40 -6.15 14.36
CA GLY A 143 -5.47 -5.41 13.08
C GLY A 143 -5.92 -3.95 13.21
N ARG A 144 -6.29 -3.48 14.40
CA ARG A 144 -6.74 -2.10 14.62
C ARG A 144 -5.58 -1.09 14.59
N ASN A 145 -5.91 0.20 14.56
CA ASN A 145 -4.96 1.32 14.52
C ASN A 145 -5.11 2.31 15.70
N ASP A 146 -5.90 1.97 16.72
CA ASP A 146 -6.21 2.81 17.88
C ASP A 146 -5.19 2.70 19.03
N PHE A 147 -4.04 2.08 18.76
CA PHE A 147 -2.96 1.91 19.73
C PHE A 147 -2.06 3.15 19.82
N ARG A 148 -1.47 3.36 20.99
CA ARG A 148 -0.42 4.38 21.19
C ARG A 148 0.95 3.74 20.99
N LEU A 149 1.75 4.32 20.09
CA LEU A 149 3.10 3.84 19.86
C LEU A 149 4.03 4.31 20.99
N GLY A 150 4.61 3.37 21.74
CA GLY A 150 5.60 3.68 22.77
C GLY A 150 6.89 4.29 22.19
N HIS A 151 7.59 5.11 22.96
CA HIS A 151 8.87 5.69 22.54
C HIS A 151 10.05 4.83 23.01
N MET A 152 10.87 4.32 22.09
CA MET A 152 12.02 3.46 22.42
C MET A 152 13.36 4.20 22.53
N HIS A 153 13.36 5.55 22.51
CA HIS A 153 14.56 6.38 22.66
C HIS A 153 15.67 6.05 21.65
N LYS A 154 15.28 5.93 20.37
CA LYS A 154 16.17 5.49 19.28
C LYS A 154 17.46 6.31 19.22
N ASP A 155 17.40 7.63 19.38
CA ASP A 155 18.59 8.50 19.37
C ASP A 155 19.58 8.16 20.49
N LYS A 156 19.06 7.91 21.70
CA LYS A 156 19.88 7.51 22.85
C LYS A 156 20.58 6.18 22.59
N LEU A 157 19.87 5.22 21.99
CA LEU A 157 20.42 3.91 21.65
C LEU A 157 21.43 3.99 20.49
N THR A 158 21.17 4.83 19.48
CA THR A 158 22.14 5.13 18.41
C THR A 158 23.42 5.70 19.00
N ASN A 159 23.33 6.73 19.84
CA ASN A 159 24.49 7.40 20.45
C ASN A 159 25.30 6.45 21.34
N ALA A 160 24.64 5.46 21.95
CA ALA A 160 25.29 4.43 22.76
C ALA A 160 25.82 3.24 21.93
N GLY A 161 25.62 3.21 20.60
CA GLY A 161 26.03 2.10 19.74
C GLY A 161 25.27 0.79 19.98
N THR A 162 24.11 0.85 20.64
CA THR A 162 23.34 -0.33 21.11
C THR A 162 21.95 -0.41 20.48
N LEU A 163 21.67 0.41 19.47
CA LEU A 163 20.40 0.33 18.74
C LEU A 163 20.23 -1.05 18.11
N PRO A 164 19.13 -1.77 18.40
CA PRO A 164 18.97 -3.13 17.93
C PRO A 164 18.84 -3.18 16.41
N ILE A 165 19.29 -4.29 15.84
CA ILE A 165 19.04 -4.59 14.44
C ILE A 165 17.55 -4.92 14.30
N SER A 166 17.07 -6.11 14.63
CA SER A 166 15.61 -6.34 14.61
C SER A 166 15.03 -6.19 16.00
N LEU A 167 13.79 -5.72 16.07
CA LEU A 167 12.98 -5.98 17.26
C LEU A 167 12.51 -7.44 17.24
N PRO A 168 12.56 -8.14 18.39
CA PRO A 168 11.94 -9.44 18.52
C PRO A 168 10.42 -9.31 18.41
N CYS A 169 9.78 -10.29 17.78
CA CYS A 169 8.34 -10.45 17.84
C CYS A 169 8.04 -11.62 18.78
N ASP A 170 7.19 -11.39 19.77
CA ASP A 170 6.76 -12.44 20.68
C ASP A 170 5.99 -13.54 19.92
N SER A 171 6.25 -14.80 20.28
CA SER A 171 5.66 -15.95 19.59
C SER A 171 4.16 -16.06 19.85
N GLN A 172 3.67 -15.67 21.03
CA GLN A 172 2.24 -15.68 21.33
C GLN A 172 1.54 -14.59 20.52
N THR A 173 2.10 -13.38 20.44
CA THR A 173 1.58 -12.30 19.57
C THR A 173 1.41 -12.78 18.13
N LEU A 174 2.43 -13.45 17.59
CA LEU A 174 2.40 -13.95 16.21
C LEU A 174 1.32 -15.04 16.03
N VAL A 175 1.24 -16.01 16.94
CA VAL A 175 0.23 -17.08 16.91
C VAL A 175 -1.18 -16.50 17.02
N SER A 176 -1.42 -15.56 17.93
CA SER A 176 -2.71 -14.90 18.09
C SER A 176 -3.11 -14.11 16.84
N ALA A 177 -2.17 -13.43 16.19
CA ALA A 177 -2.44 -12.73 14.94
C ALA A 177 -2.82 -13.70 13.80
N HIS A 178 -2.09 -14.82 13.66
CA HIS A 178 -2.44 -15.86 12.68
C HIS A 178 -3.85 -16.42 12.92
N PHE A 179 -4.16 -16.78 14.17
CA PHE A 179 -5.49 -17.27 14.52
C PHE A 179 -6.59 -16.24 14.24
N GLY A 180 -6.33 -14.95 14.49
CA GLY A 180 -7.26 -13.86 14.15
C GLY A 180 -7.49 -13.76 12.64
N MET A 181 -6.44 -13.86 11.83
CA MET A 181 -6.55 -13.85 10.36
C MET A 181 -7.33 -15.06 9.83
N ASP A 182 -7.08 -16.25 10.36
CA ASP A 182 -7.81 -17.47 9.95
C ASP A 182 -9.31 -17.34 10.24
N ARG A 183 -9.68 -16.75 11.39
CA ARG A 183 -11.07 -16.47 11.74
C ARG A 183 -11.73 -15.47 10.82
N LEU A 184 -11.05 -14.37 10.48
CA LEU A 184 -11.57 -13.38 9.53
C LEU A 184 -11.75 -13.99 8.14
N SER A 185 -10.78 -14.78 7.69
CA SER A 185 -10.86 -15.50 6.40
C SER A 185 -12.03 -16.49 6.36
N ALA A 186 -12.35 -17.13 7.49
CA ALA A 186 -13.49 -18.04 7.61
C ALA A 186 -14.86 -17.33 7.64
N LEU A 187 -14.92 -16.03 7.94
CA LEU A 187 -16.16 -15.24 7.86
C LEU A 187 -16.44 -14.76 6.43
N ASP A 188 -15.40 -14.65 5.60
CA ASP A 188 -15.49 -14.25 4.18
C ASP A 188 -15.82 -15.41 3.23
N THR A 189 -15.93 -16.66 3.73
CA THR A 189 -16.45 -17.75 2.90
C THR A 189 -17.94 -17.52 2.62
N PRO A 190 -18.39 -17.52 1.36
CA PRO A 190 -19.80 -17.33 1.04
C PRO A 190 -20.61 -18.42 1.73
N SER A 191 -21.69 -18.02 2.41
CA SER A 191 -22.66 -18.94 2.99
C SER A 191 -23.02 -20.01 1.94
N PRO A 192 -23.08 -21.30 2.31
CA PRO A 192 -23.56 -22.32 1.38
C PRO A 192 -24.92 -21.89 0.84
N PRO A 193 -25.21 -22.12 -0.46
CA PRO A 193 -26.50 -21.74 -1.03
C PRO A 193 -27.60 -22.28 -0.14
N ALA A 194 -28.56 -21.42 0.21
CA ALA A 194 -29.72 -21.81 0.99
C ALA A 194 -30.27 -23.10 0.40
N GLN A 195 -30.30 -24.17 1.20
CA GLN A 195 -30.87 -25.43 0.76
C GLN A 195 -32.28 -25.15 0.25
N PRO A 196 -32.66 -25.60 -0.96
CA PRO A 196 -34.02 -25.37 -1.46
C PRO A 196 -34.98 -25.91 -0.41
N LEU A 197 -35.91 -25.04 0.04
CA LEU A 197 -36.98 -25.44 0.95
C LEU A 197 -37.62 -26.69 0.37
N LEU A 198 -37.52 -27.80 1.11
CA LEU A 198 -38.16 -29.05 0.74
C LEU A 198 -39.67 -28.79 0.76
N VAL A 199 -40.25 -28.54 -0.42
CA VAL A 199 -41.70 -28.44 -0.54
C VAL A 199 -42.24 -29.81 -0.15
N PRO A 200 -43.05 -29.94 0.91
CA PRO A 200 -43.60 -31.23 1.27
C PRO A 200 -44.44 -31.76 0.11
N PRO A 201 -44.40 -33.08 -0.18
CA PRO A 201 -45.05 -33.65 -1.34
C PRO A 201 -46.55 -33.35 -1.32
N LEU A 202 -47.04 -32.81 -2.44
CA LEU A 202 -48.47 -32.67 -2.73
C LEU A 202 -49.15 -34.04 -2.55
N HIS A 203 -50.21 -34.03 -1.76
CA HIS A 203 -51.03 -35.19 -1.42
C HIS A 203 -51.37 -36.04 -2.65
N ASP A 204 -51.32 -37.36 -2.47
CA ASP A 204 -51.81 -38.39 -3.41
C ASP A 204 -53.11 -37.93 -4.08
N GLU A 205 -53.13 -38.04 -5.42
CA GLU A 205 -54.33 -37.84 -6.22
C GLU A 205 -55.48 -38.69 -5.66
N MET A 206 -56.52 -38.03 -5.16
CA MET A 206 -57.80 -38.71 -5.00
C MET A 206 -58.33 -39.10 -6.39
N PRO A 207 -58.88 -40.31 -6.55
CA PRO A 207 -59.46 -40.73 -7.82
C PRO A 207 -60.65 -39.83 -8.20
N PRO A 208 -60.87 -39.59 -9.50
CA PRO A 208 -61.88 -38.64 -9.98
C PRO A 208 -63.29 -39.06 -9.56
N PRO A 209 -64.18 -38.09 -9.21
CA PRO A 209 -65.55 -38.37 -8.83
C PRO A 209 -66.37 -38.94 -10.01
N SER A 210 -67.28 -39.87 -9.69
CA SER A 210 -68.21 -40.49 -10.63
C SER A 210 -69.22 -39.48 -11.21
N PRO A 211 -69.74 -39.68 -12.44
CA PRO A 211 -70.40 -38.67 -13.27
C PRO A 211 -71.87 -38.37 -12.89
N SER A 212 -72.15 -38.24 -11.59
CA SER A 212 -73.50 -37.95 -11.07
C SER A 212 -73.59 -36.64 -10.28
N GLU A 213 -72.55 -35.79 -10.32
CA GLU A 213 -72.50 -34.49 -9.61
C GLU A 213 -72.12 -33.32 -10.52
N LEU A 214 -72.58 -33.30 -11.78
CA LEU A 214 -72.48 -32.13 -12.65
C LEU A 214 -73.71 -31.24 -12.47
N ASP A 215 -73.57 -30.17 -11.70
CA ASP A 215 -74.58 -29.12 -11.55
C ASP A 215 -74.55 -28.19 -12.79
N PRO A 216 -75.66 -28.04 -13.56
CA PRO A 216 -75.65 -27.50 -14.92
C PRO A 216 -75.58 -25.96 -15.05
N PHE A 217 -75.04 -25.21 -14.09
CA PHE A 217 -75.13 -23.73 -14.09
C PHE A 217 -73.83 -22.96 -13.80
N LEU A 218 -72.71 -23.31 -14.44
CA LEU A 218 -71.50 -22.47 -14.39
C LEU A 218 -70.81 -22.28 -15.76
N PHE A 219 -71.60 -22.01 -16.80
CA PHE A 219 -71.12 -21.30 -17.99
C PHE A 219 -72.00 -20.08 -18.25
N LEU A 220 -71.60 -18.95 -17.63
CA LEU A 220 -71.83 -17.58 -18.08
C LEU A 220 -70.80 -16.66 -17.41
#